data_AF-A0A9E3Z1Q3-F1
#
_entry.id   AF-A0A9E3Z1Q3-F1
#
_cell.length_a   1.000
_cell.length_b   1.000
_cell.length_c   1.000
_cell.angle_alpha   90.00
_cell.angle_beta   90.00
_cell.angle_gamma   90.00
#
_symmetry.space_group_name_H-M   'P 1'
#
loop_
_entity.id
_entity.type
_entity.pdbx_description
1 polymer ?
#
loop_
_entity_poly.entity_id
_entity_poly.type
_entity_poly.pdbx_seq_one_letter_code
_entity_poly.pdbx_strand_id
1 'polypeptide(L)' 'MTDLKPCPCGKTPTGLYVTETRSVKWAFVYGECCGEWHIEFRTNYTEGDELMKHATEAWNNAPRAKP' A
#
# COMPACT_ATOMS: atom_id res chain seq x y z
N MET A 1 12.78 -8.61 -4.33
CA MET A 1 12.32 -7.45 -3.55
C MET A 1 11.78 -6.46 -4.55
N THR A 2 10.49 -6.14 -4.48
CA THR A 2 9.88 -5.17 -5.39
C THR A 2 10.19 -3.79 -4.86
N ASP A 3 10.91 -2.97 -5.63
CA ASP A 3 11.21 -1.60 -5.22
C ASP A 3 9.91 -0.79 -5.03
N LEU A 4 9.72 -0.23 -3.83
CA LEU A 4 8.57 0.61 -3.53
C LEU A 4 8.77 1.99 -4.17
N LYS A 5 7.77 2.48 -4.89
CA LYS A 5 7.80 3.84 -5.44
C LYS A 5 7.74 4.89 -4.32
N PRO A 6 8.34 6.08 -4.52
CA PRO A 6 8.34 7.15 -3.53
C PRO A 6 6.93 7.54 -3.08
N CYS A 7 6.81 7.90 -1.81
CA CYS A 7 5.62 8.52 -1.25
C CYS A 7 5.58 10.02 -1.63
N PRO A 8 4.39 10.62 -1.81
CA PRO A 8 4.24 12.07 -1.99
C PRO A 8 4.85 12.93 -0.87
N CYS A 9 5.15 12.36 0.31
CA CYS A 9 5.89 13.05 1.36
C CYS A 9 7.39 13.27 1.04
N GLY A 10 7.86 12.80 -0.12
CA GLY A 10 9.24 12.94 -0.60
C GLY A 10 10.19 11.83 -0.17
N LYS A 11 9.73 10.85 0.63
CA LYS A 11 10.52 9.70 1.08
C LYS A 11 10.07 8.41 0.37
N THR A 12 11.00 7.47 0.20
CA THR A 12 10.68 6.09 -0.22
C THR A 12 10.51 5.22 1.02
N PRO A 13 9.34 4.59 1.24
CA PRO A 13 9.15 3.70 2.39
C PRO A 13 9.99 2.42 2.23
N THR A 14 10.43 1.86 3.36
CA THR A 14 11.07 0.54 3.47
C THR A 14 10.08 -0.60 3.64
N GLY A 15 8.84 -0.27 4.05
CA GLY A 15 7.74 -1.20 4.23
C GLY A 15 6.39 -0.54 4.06
N LEU A 16 5.37 -1.37 3.89
CA LEU A 16 3.97 -0.95 3.79
C LEU A 16 3.17 -1.57 4.95
N TYR A 17 2.17 -0.83 5.40
CA TYR A 17 1.18 -1.29 6.36
C TYR A 17 -0.18 -1.35 5.68
N VAL A 18 -1.01 -2.31 6.10
CA VAL A 18 -2.39 -2.50 5.61
C VAL A 18 -3.34 -2.39 6.79
N THR A 19 -4.37 -1.55 6.66
CA THR A 19 -5.46 -1.47 7.65
C THR A 19 -6.38 -2.68 7.51
N GLU A 20 -6.79 -3.28 8.63
CA GLU A 20 -7.86 -4.29 8.71
C GLU A 20 -7.75 -5.45 7.69
N THR A 21 -7.17 -6.56 8.14
CA THR A 21 -6.71 -7.64 7.25
C THR A 21 -7.65 -8.84 7.13
N ARG A 22 -8.81 -8.85 7.81
CA ARG A 22 -9.68 -10.05 7.88
C ARG A 22 -11.05 -9.83 7.28
N SER A 23 -11.38 -10.62 6.24
CA SER A 23 -12.71 -10.73 5.63
C SER A 23 -13.33 -9.45 5.06
N VAL A 24 -12.58 -8.35 4.98
CA VAL A 24 -13.05 -7.11 4.37
C VAL A 24 -12.76 -7.12 2.87
N LYS A 25 -13.67 -6.54 2.08
CA LYS A 25 -13.53 -6.44 0.61
C LYS A 25 -12.49 -5.38 0.19
N TRP A 26 -12.36 -4.34 1.00
CA TRP A 26 -11.51 -3.18 0.75
C TRP A 26 -10.66 -2.91 1.99
N ALA A 27 -9.44 -2.46 1.77
CA ALA A 27 -8.50 -2.05 2.81
C ALA A 27 -7.68 -0.85 2.32
N PHE A 28 -7.00 -0.17 3.24
CA PHE A 28 -6.02 0.85 2.91
C PHE A 28 -4.61 0.31 3.06
N VAL A 29 -3.75 0.65 2.11
CA VAL A 29 -2.30 0.52 2.23
C VAL A 29 -1.67 1.89 2.42
N TYR A 30 -0.69 1.99 3.31
CA TYR A 30 0.09 3.20 3.55
C TYR A 30 1.56 2.88 3.82
N GLY A 31 2.44 3.82 3.48
CA GLY A 31 3.88 3.66 3.64
C GLY A 31 4.34 3.96 5.06
N GLU A 32 5.31 3.19 5.54
CA GLU A 32 5.99 3.39 6.84
C GLU A 32 6.67 4.77 6.96
N CYS A 33 6.93 5.45 5.85
CA CYS A 33 7.66 6.71 5.82
C CYS A 33 6.94 7.90 6.49
N CYS A 34 5.62 7.99 6.35
CA CYS A 34 4.83 9.08 6.94
C CYS A 34 3.49 8.61 7.51
N GLY A 35 2.97 7.45 7.09
CA GLY A 35 1.67 6.97 7.55
C GLY A 35 0.45 7.73 7.03
N GLU A 36 0.63 8.78 6.22
CA GLU A 36 -0.48 9.69 5.85
C GLU A 36 -1.08 9.42 4.47
N TRP A 37 -0.29 8.91 3.52
CA TRP A 37 -0.77 8.66 2.16
C TRP A 37 -1.39 7.27 2.06
N HIS A 38 -2.72 7.25 2.09
CA HIS A 38 -3.53 6.04 2.08
C HIS A 38 -4.08 5.74 0.69
N ILE A 39 -3.95 4.49 0.26
CA ILE A 39 -4.48 4.01 -1.02
C ILE A 39 -5.46 2.89 -0.72
N GLU A 40 -6.72 3.08 -1.11
CA GLU A 40 -7.72 2.02 -1.04
C GLU A 40 -7.45 0.97 -2.11
N PHE A 41 -7.53 -0.31 -1.74
CA PHE A 41 -7.39 -1.42 -2.69
C PHE A 41 -8.32 -2.58 -2.33
N ARG A 42 -8.60 -3.42 -3.33
CA ARG A 42 -9.37 -4.65 -3.11
C ARG A 42 -8.47 -5.73 -2.52
N THR A 43 -8.88 -6.29 -1.40
CA THR A 43 -8.17 -7.40 -0.75
C THR A 43 -8.36 -8.72 -1.51
N ASN A 44 -9.43 -8.83 -2.30
CA ASN A 44 -9.92 -10.07 -2.89
C ASN A 44 -10.11 -11.20 -1.86
N TYR A 45 -10.36 -10.84 -0.59
CA TYR A 45 -10.45 -11.77 0.54
C TYR A 45 -9.18 -12.63 0.73
N THR A 46 -8.03 -12.13 0.30
CA THR A 46 -6.73 -12.76 0.51
C THR A 46 -6.13 -12.33 1.86
N GLU A 47 -5.19 -13.11 2.36
CA GLU A 47 -4.49 -12.86 3.63
C GLU A 47 -2.97 -13.05 3.47
N GLY A 48 -2.20 -12.62 4.46
CA GLY A 48 -0.75 -12.83 4.50
C GLY A 48 -0.02 -12.25 3.30
N ASP A 49 0.86 -13.04 2.69
CA ASP A 49 1.74 -12.60 1.60
C ASP A 49 0.98 -12.18 0.33
N GLU A 50 -0.13 -12.83 0.01
CA GLU A 50 -0.96 -12.47 -1.15
C GLU A 50 -1.67 -11.12 -0.95
N LEU A 51 -2.16 -10.85 0.27
CA LEU A 51 -2.71 -9.55 0.62
C LEU A 51 -1.64 -8.45 0.49
N MET A 52 -0.43 -8.72 0.98
CA MET A 52 0.69 -7.78 0.89
C MET A 52 1.15 -7.54 -0.55
N LYS A 53 1.03 -8.54 -1.42
CA LYS A 53 1.28 -8.39 -2.85
C LYS A 53 0.28 -7.43 -3.50
N HIS A 54 -1.03 -7.60 -3.25
CA HIS A 54 -2.06 -6.68 -3.75
C HIS A 54 -1.88 -5.26 -3.21
N ALA A 55 -1.54 -5.13 -1.94
CA ALA A 55 -1.23 -3.84 -1.32
C ALA A 55 -0.02 -3.17 -1.99
N THR A 56 1.04 -3.93 -2.26
CA THR A 56 2.24 -3.43 -2.94
C THR A 56 1.96 -3.00 -4.39
N GLU A 57 1.15 -3.77 -5.11
CA GLU A 57 0.70 -3.42 -6.46
C GLU A 57 -0.13 -2.14 -6.45
N ALA A 58 -1.08 -2.01 -5.51
CA ALA A 58 -1.89 -0.80 -5.34
C ALA A 58 -1.02 0.42 -5.02
N TRP A 59 -0.08 0.29 -4.09
CA TRP A 59 0.89 1.34 -3.76
C TRP A 59 1.66 1.80 -5.01
N ASN A 60 2.24 0.86 -5.75
CA ASN A 60 3.09 1.19 -6.90
C ASN A 60 2.31 1.70 -8.12
N ASN A 61 1.03 1.34 -8.26
CA ASN A 61 0.20 1.78 -9.37
C ASN A 61 -0.61 3.04 -9.08
N ALA A 62 -0.75 3.45 -7.82
CA ALA A 62 -1.48 4.65 -7.47
C ALA A 62 -0.92 5.89 -8.19
N PRO A 63 -1.80 6.73 -8.77
CA PRO A 63 -1.38 7.96 -9.42
C PRO A 63 -0.76 8.89 -8.38
N ARG A 64 0.42 9.40 -8.71
CA ARG A 64 1.14 10.38 -7.89
C ARG A 64 1.09 11.71 -8.64
N ALA A 65 0.69 12.77 -7.95
CA ALA A 65 1.02 14.10 -8.44
C ALA A 65 2.56 14.16 -8.54
N LYS A 66 3.09 14.70 -9.64
CA LYS A 66 4.53 14.97 -9.72
C LYS A 66 4.91 15.83 -8.50
N PRO A 67 6.10 15.60 -7.91
CA PRO A 67 6.60 16.46 -6.84
C PRO A 67 6.60 17.92 -7.26
#